data_AF-A0A1I3SU86-F1
#
_entry.id   AF-A0A1I3SU86-F1
#
_cell.length_a   1.000
_cell.length_b   1.000
_cell.length_c   1.000
_cell.angle_alpha   90.00
_cell.angle_beta   90.00
_cell.angle_gamma   90.00
#
_symmetry.space_group_name_H-M   'P 1'
#
loop_
_entity.id
_entity.type
_entity.pdbx_description
1 polymer ?
#
loop_
_entity_poly.entity_id
_entity_poly.type
_entity_poly.pdbx_seq_one_letter_code
_entity_poly.pdbx_strand_id
1 'polypeptide(L)'
;MTKRFAQLKRLQEVAELALNSELAKLADIKREEEGPRARLRQIEEARAERAAALSAADGFDMASLMGVDRAWDKWADQEKRQALRDLARVAERREAQLELTRKAFGKKDALSRLAERDH
;
A
#
# COMPACT_ATOMS: atom_id res chain seq x y z
N MET A 1 18.74 -39.61 15.43
CA MET A 1 17.85 -38.62 14.80
C MET A 1 17.00 -39.34 13.76
N THR A 2 15.68 -39.42 13.93
CA THR A 2 14.80 -40.21 13.04
C THR A 2 14.66 -39.53 11.68
N LYS A 3 14.56 -40.32 10.59
CA LYS A 3 14.36 -39.81 9.21
C LYS A 3 13.19 -38.82 9.10
N ARG A 4 12.15 -39.04 9.91
CA ARG A 4 10.97 -38.18 10.06
C ARG A 4 11.29 -36.80 10.64
N PHE A 5 12.14 -36.72 11.66
CA PHE A 5 12.57 -35.45 12.25
C PHE A 5 13.33 -34.59 11.23
N ALA A 6 14.28 -35.18 10.50
CA ALA A 6 15.01 -34.48 9.44
C ALA A 6 14.08 -33.98 8.31
N GLN A 7 13.02 -34.72 8.00
CA GLN A 7 12.02 -34.32 7.01
C GLN A 7 11.13 -33.17 7.51
N LEU A 8 10.73 -33.18 8.79
CA LEU A 8 10.00 -32.08 9.42
C LEU A 8 10.81 -30.78 9.42
N LYS A 9 12.10 -30.85 9.74
CA LYS A 9 12.99 -29.69 9.72
C LYS A 9 13.08 -29.06 8.31
N ARG A 10 13.23 -29.88 7.27
CA ARG A 10 13.23 -29.40 5.88
C ARG A 10 11.90 -28.75 5.49
N LEU A 11 10.77 -29.32 5.91
CA LEU A 11 9.45 -28.74 5.65
C LEU A 11 9.29 -27.39 6.37
N GLN A 12 9.82 -27.26 7.59
CA GLN A 12 9.81 -26.02 8.34
C GLN A 12 10.62 -24.93 7.64
N GLU A 13 11.83 -25.24 7.16
CA GLU A 13 12.67 -24.31 6.39
C GLU A 13 11.95 -23.83 5.11
N VAL A 14 11.29 -24.73 4.38
CA VAL A 14 10.50 -24.36 3.20
C VAL A 14 9.30 -23.49 3.56
N ALA A 15 8.60 -23.79 4.66
CA ALA A 15 7.47 -23.00 5.12
C ALA A 15 7.87 -21.58 5.59
N GLU A 16 9.03 -21.46 6.21
CA GLU A 16 9.62 -20.17 6.59
C GLU A 16 10.00 -19.34 5.35
N LEU A 17 10.63 -19.95 4.35
CA LEU A 17 10.93 -19.28 3.09
C LEU A 17 9.65 -18.81 2.39
N ALA A 18 8.60 -19.65 2.38
CA ALA A 18 7.31 -19.29 1.81
C ALA A 18 6.69 -18.10 2.55
N LEU A 19 6.71 -18.09 3.89
CA LEU A 19 6.21 -16.96 4.68
C LEU A 19 7.00 -15.68 4.37
N ASN A 20 8.33 -15.75 4.29
CA ASN A 20 9.17 -14.60 3.97
C ASN A 20 8.87 -14.03 2.58
N SER A 21 8.61 -14.90 1.59
CA SER A 21 8.14 -14.50 0.26
C SER A 21 6.81 -13.75 0.32
N GLU A 22 5.82 -14.26 1.05
CA GLU A 22 4.52 -13.58 1.17
C GLU A 22 4.61 -12.24 1.92
N LEU A 23 5.48 -12.13 2.92
CA LEU A 23 5.77 -10.87 3.61
C LEU A 23 6.48 -9.85 2.71
N ALA A 24 7.42 -10.29 1.88
CA ALA A 24 8.09 -9.42 0.92
C ALA A 24 7.08 -8.84 -0.10
N LYS A 25 6.21 -9.69 -0.67
CA LYS A 25 5.13 -9.25 -1.56
C LYS A 25 4.19 -8.24 -0.88
N LEU A 26 3.86 -8.46 0.39
CA LEU A 26 3.03 -7.52 1.15
C LEU A 26 3.74 -6.16 1.33
N ALA A 27 5.04 -6.16 1.56
CA ALA A 27 5.84 -4.92 1.63
C ALA A 27 5.89 -4.19 0.27
N ASP A 28 5.99 -4.93 -0.83
CA ASP A 28 5.91 -4.37 -2.19
C ASP A 28 4.58 -3.68 -2.43
N ILE A 29 3.46 -4.35 -2.13
CA ILE A 29 2.11 -3.79 -2.27
C ILE A 29 1.97 -2.52 -1.41
N LYS A 30 2.53 -2.52 -0.19
CA LYS A 30 2.49 -1.33 0.67
C LYS A 30 3.25 -0.14 0.06
N ARG A 31 4.38 -0.38 -0.60
CA ARG A 31 5.13 0.67 -1.30
C ARG A 31 4.36 1.26 -2.48
N GLU A 32 3.54 0.45 -3.17
CA GLU A 32 2.67 0.95 -4.23
C GLU A 32 1.66 2.02 -3.75
N GLU A 33 1.31 2.04 -2.46
CA GLU A 33 0.44 3.09 -1.89
C GLU A 33 1.10 4.47 -1.85
N GLU A 34 2.44 4.55 -1.89
CA GLU A 34 3.18 5.81 -1.71
C GLU A 34 2.90 6.80 -2.84
N GLY A 35 2.85 6.33 -4.09
CA GLY A 35 2.62 7.17 -5.27
C GLY A 35 1.25 7.86 -5.24
N PRO A 36 0.13 7.12 -5.17
CA PRO A 36 -1.20 7.72 -5.06
C PRO A 36 -1.37 8.62 -3.84
N ARG A 37 -0.79 8.27 -2.68
CA ARG A 37 -0.81 9.13 -1.49
C ARG A 37 -0.03 10.42 -1.69
N ALA A 38 1.15 10.35 -2.31
CA ALA A 38 1.93 11.53 -2.66
C ALA A 38 1.16 12.43 -3.63
N ARG A 39 0.46 11.84 -4.62
CA ARG A 39 -0.36 12.59 -5.56
C ARG A 39 -1.49 13.36 -4.87
N LEU A 40 -2.18 12.71 -3.91
CA LEU A 40 -3.21 13.38 -3.11
C LEU A 40 -2.65 14.54 -2.29
N ARG A 41 -1.51 14.34 -1.62
CA ARG A 41 -0.85 15.40 -0.86
C ARG A 41 -0.47 16.60 -1.74
N GLN A 42 0.12 16.36 -2.91
CA GLN A 42 0.47 17.42 -3.86
C GLN A 42 -0.74 18.26 -4.29
N ILE A 43 -1.90 17.60 -4.51
CA ILE A 43 -3.14 18.31 -4.88
C ILE A 43 -3.63 19.16 -3.71
N GLU A 44 -3.58 18.63 -2.48
CA GLU A 44 -4.00 19.35 -1.28
C GLU A 44 -3.07 20.53 -0.96
N GLU A 45 -1.76 20.34 -1.09
CA GLU A 45 -0.73 21.38 -0.95
C GLU A 45 -0.95 22.49 -1.98
N ALA A 46 -1.12 22.16 -3.26
CA ALA A 46 -1.38 23.15 -4.30
C ALA A 46 -2.68 23.93 -4.07
N ARG A 47 -3.73 23.29 -3.54
CA ARG A 47 -4.96 23.99 -3.13
C ARG A 47 -4.71 24.97 -1.98
N ALA A 48 -3.95 24.54 -0.98
CA ALA A 48 -3.62 25.37 0.17
C ALA A 48 -2.75 26.58 -0.22
N GLU A 49 -1.73 26.35 -1.06
CA GLU A 49 -0.88 27.41 -1.62
C GLU A 49 -1.71 28.42 -2.42
N ARG A 50 -2.64 27.94 -3.26
CA ARG A 50 -3.52 28.82 -4.03
C ARG A 50 -4.45 29.64 -3.13
N ALA A 51 -5.03 29.03 -2.11
CA ALA A 51 -5.88 29.74 -1.15
C ALA A 51 -5.11 30.80 -0.35
N ALA A 52 -3.87 30.51 0.04
CA ALA A 52 -2.99 31.46 0.72
C ALA A 52 -2.62 32.63 -0.20
N ALA A 53 -2.28 32.35 -1.47
CA ALA A 53 -1.97 33.38 -2.46
C ALA A 53 -3.16 34.31 -2.72
N LEU A 54 -4.38 33.77 -2.84
CA LEU A 54 -5.59 34.57 -2.99
C LEU A 54 -5.89 35.44 -1.75
N SER A 55 -5.63 34.91 -0.55
CA SER A 55 -5.86 35.66 0.69
C SER A 55 -4.85 36.79 0.91
N ALA A 56 -3.65 36.68 0.34
CA ALA A 56 -2.59 37.68 0.42
C ALA A 56 -2.58 38.67 -0.75
N ALA A 57 -3.47 38.51 -1.73
CA ALA A 57 -3.50 39.35 -2.93
C ALA A 57 -4.16 40.70 -2.64
N ASP A 58 -3.38 41.78 -2.72
CA ASP A 58 -3.91 43.16 -2.75
C ASP A 58 -4.42 43.50 -4.15
N GLY A 59 -5.59 42.97 -4.52
CA GLY A 59 -6.27 43.29 -5.78
C GLY A 59 -6.91 42.10 -6.49
N PHE A 60 -7.28 42.30 -7.76
CA PHE A 60 -7.89 41.26 -8.57
C PHE A 60 -6.86 40.23 -9.05
N ASP A 61 -7.12 38.96 -8.78
CA ASP A 61 -6.32 37.87 -9.30
C ASP A 61 -6.69 37.55 -10.76
N MET A 62 -5.70 37.69 -11.65
CA MET A 62 -5.88 37.49 -13.10
C MET A 62 -6.19 36.04 -13.48
N ALA A 63 -5.71 35.05 -12.73
CA ALA A 63 -5.97 33.64 -13.02
C ALA A 63 -7.44 33.26 -12.72
N SER A 64 -8.03 33.85 -11.68
CA SER A 64 -9.45 33.75 -11.37
C SER A 64 -10.30 34.42 -12.46
N LEU A 65 -9.92 35.61 -12.92
CA LEU A 65 -10.62 36.32 -14.01
C LEU A 65 -10.59 35.55 -15.33
N MET A 66 -9.49 34.87 -15.64
CA MET A 66 -9.34 34.05 -16.83
C MET A 66 -9.96 32.65 -16.69
N GLY A 67 -10.54 32.31 -15.53
CA GLY A 67 -11.20 31.03 -15.28
C GLY A 67 -10.23 29.84 -15.15
N VAL A 68 -8.93 30.10 -15.00
CA VAL A 68 -7.87 29.07 -14.93
C VAL A 68 -8.05 28.20 -13.68
N ASP A 69 -8.43 28.81 -12.56
CA ASP A 69 -8.70 28.08 -11.30
C ASP A 69 -9.77 27.00 -11.48
N ARG A 70 -10.84 27.31 -12.23
CA ARG A 70 -11.94 26.36 -12.47
C ARG A 70 -11.52 25.20 -13.35
N ALA A 71 -10.66 25.45 -14.35
CA ALA A 71 -10.12 24.39 -15.19
C ALA A 71 -9.17 23.50 -14.39
N TRP A 72 -8.32 24.11 -13.55
CA TRP A 72 -7.42 23.41 -12.65
C TRP A 72 -8.16 22.57 -11.61
N ASP A 73 -9.20 23.10 -10.97
CA ASP A 73 -9.99 22.36 -9.98
C ASP A 73 -10.64 21.11 -10.58
N LYS A 74 -11.19 21.21 -11.79
CA LYS A 74 -11.76 20.06 -12.51
C LYS A 74 -10.71 18.98 -12.77
N TRP A 75 -9.51 19.40 -13.21
CA TRP A 75 -8.39 18.48 -13.40
C TRP A 75 -7.95 17.86 -12.07
N ALA A 76 -7.81 18.65 -11.01
CA ALA A 76 -7.43 18.19 -9.68
C ALA A 76 -8.45 17.17 -9.12
N ASP A 77 -9.75 17.37 -9.35
CA ASP A 77 -10.79 16.41 -8.97
C ASP A 77 -10.75 15.11 -9.80
N GLN A 78 -10.35 15.18 -11.07
CA GLN A 78 -10.13 13.98 -11.89
C GLN A 78 -8.93 13.19 -11.38
N GLU A 79 -7.82 13.88 -11.11
CA GLU A 79 -6.59 13.29 -10.57
C GLU A 79 -6.80 12.68 -9.18
N LYS A 80 -7.53 13.39 -8.30
CA LYS A 80 -7.91 12.87 -6.98
C LYS A 80 -8.73 11.58 -7.10
N ARG A 81 -9.70 11.54 -8.01
CA ARG A 81 -10.49 10.32 -8.27
C ARG A 81 -9.63 9.19 -8.80
N GLN A 82 -8.65 9.50 -9.66
CA GLN A 82 -7.72 8.49 -10.15
C GLN A 82 -6.86 7.91 -9.02
N ALA A 83 -6.23 8.76 -8.21
CA ALA A 83 -5.42 8.32 -7.08
C ALA A 83 -6.23 7.50 -6.06
N LEU A 84 -7.48 7.88 -5.77
CA LEU A 84 -8.35 7.10 -4.88
C LEU A 84 -8.72 5.73 -5.46
N ARG A 85 -8.97 5.64 -6.77
CA ARG A 85 -9.20 4.35 -7.44
C ARG A 85 -7.97 3.45 -7.36
N ASP A 86 -6.78 4.01 -7.55
CA ASP A 86 -5.54 3.24 -7.46
C ASP A 86 -5.28 2.77 -6.02
N LEU A 87 -5.57 3.60 -5.01
CA LEU A 87 -5.54 3.17 -3.61
C LEU A 87 -6.52 2.04 -3.30
N ALA A 88 -7.74 2.09 -3.86
CA ALA A 88 -8.72 1.03 -3.68
C ALA A 88 -8.23 -0.31 -4.28
N ARG A 89 -7.62 -0.27 -5.47
CA ARG A 89 -7.02 -1.46 -6.11
C ARG A 89 -5.86 -2.02 -5.28
N VAL A 90 -5.00 -1.15 -4.76
CA VAL A 90 -3.91 -1.57 -3.87
C VAL A 90 -4.46 -2.18 -2.59
N ALA A 91 -5.51 -1.61 -2.00
CA ALA A 91 -6.16 -2.15 -0.80
C ALA A 91 -6.78 -3.54 -1.05
N GLU A 92 -7.42 -3.75 -2.20
CA GLU A 92 -7.95 -5.06 -2.61
C GLU A 92 -6.83 -6.10 -2.72
N ARG A 93 -5.75 -5.78 -3.45
CA ARG A 93 -4.57 -6.65 -3.58
C ARG A 93 -3.93 -6.97 -2.23
N ARG A 94 -3.86 -5.97 -1.35
CA ARG A 94 -3.33 -6.12 0.00
C ARG A 94 -4.14 -7.10 0.83
N GLU A 95 -5.46 -7.02 0.79
CA GLU A 95 -6.33 -7.95 1.52
C GLU A 95 -6.16 -9.39 1.01
N ALA A 96 -6.13 -9.58 -0.31
CA ALA A 96 -5.86 -10.88 -0.90
C ALA A 96 -4.48 -11.43 -0.49
N GLN A 97 -3.46 -10.57 -0.46
CA GLN A 97 -2.11 -10.96 -0.04
C GLN A 97 -2.04 -11.28 1.46
N LEU A 98 -2.79 -10.56 2.32
CA LEU A 98 -2.86 -10.84 3.75
C LEU A 98 -3.42 -12.24 4.02
N GLU A 99 -4.42 -12.68 3.26
CA GLU A 99 -4.94 -14.05 3.34
C GLU A 99 -3.88 -15.11 3.01
N LEU A 100 -3.05 -14.86 1.98
CA LEU A 100 -1.93 -15.76 1.64
C LEU A 100 -0.88 -15.79 2.75
N THR A 101 -0.51 -14.63 3.28
CA THR A 101 0.44 -14.52 4.39
C THR A 101 -0.06 -15.23 5.64
N ARG A 102 -1.35 -15.07 6.00
CA ARG A 102 -1.99 -15.80 7.13
C ARG A 102 -1.90 -17.31 6.96
N LYS A 103 -2.18 -17.82 5.75
CA LYS A 103 -2.07 -19.26 5.44
C LYS A 103 -0.62 -19.75 5.53
N ALA A 104 0.34 -18.99 5.00
CA ALA A 104 1.76 -19.34 5.08
C ALA A 104 2.25 -19.37 6.54
N PHE A 105 1.84 -18.38 7.33
CA PHE A 105 2.14 -18.33 8.76
C PHE A 105 1.57 -19.54 9.50
N GLY A 106 0.29 -19.87 9.30
CA GLY A 106 -0.35 -21.03 9.93
C GLY A 106 0.33 -22.36 9.57
N LYS A 107 0.80 -22.53 8.33
CA LYS A 107 1.57 -23.71 7.92
C LYS A 107 2.92 -23.80 8.64
N LYS A 108 3.65 -22.69 8.72
CA LYS A 108 4.93 -22.62 9.44
C LYS A 108 4.71 -22.95 10.92
N ASP A 109 3.70 -22.37 11.54
CA ASP A 109 3.38 -22.59 12.95
C ASP A 109 3.00 -24.05 13.25
N ALA A 110 2.15 -24.65 12.41
CA ALA A 110 1.79 -26.06 12.55
C ALA A 110 3.01 -27.00 12.43
N LEU A 111 3.92 -26.72 11.49
CA LEU A 111 5.15 -27.51 11.33
C LEU A 111 6.10 -27.33 12.52
N SER A 112 6.24 -26.12 13.06
CA SER A 112 7.02 -25.87 14.28
C SER A 112 6.48 -26.67 15.46
N ARG A 113 5.16 -26.66 15.69
CA ARG A 113 4.54 -27.43 16.79
C ARG A 113 4.69 -28.95 16.62
N LEU A 114 4.62 -29.45 15.39
CA LEU A 114 4.86 -30.88 15.11
C LEU A 114 6.32 -31.27 15.35
N ALA A 115 7.26 -30.40 14.98
CA ALA A 115 8.69 -30.62 15.22
C ALA A 115 9.02 -30.60 16.71
N GLU A 116 8.37 -29.75 17.52
CA GLU A 116 8.50 -29.71 18.98
C GLU A 116 7.93 -30.96 19.67
N ARG A 117 6.86 -31.56 19.12
CA ARG A 117 6.20 -32.75 19.68
C ARG A 117 6.92 -34.06 19.36
N ASP A 118 7.62 -34.12 18.21
CA ASP A 118 8.38 -35.29 17.76
C ASP A 118 9.86 -35.25 18.25
N HIS A 119 10.21 -34.28 19.11
CA HIS A 119 11.53 -34.06 19.69
C HIS A 119 11.68 -34.66 21.09
#